data_AF-A0A835I9N8-F1
#
_entry.id   AF-A0A835I9N8-F1
#
_cell.length_a   1.000
_cell.length_b   1.000
_cell.length_c   1.000
_cell.angle_alpha   90.00
_cell.angle_beta   90.00
_cell.angle_gamma   90.00
#
_symmetry.space_group_name_H-M   'P 1'
#
loop_
_entity.id
_entity.type
_entity.pdbx_description
1 polymer ?
#
loop_
_entity_poly.entity_id
_entity_poly.type
_entity_poly.pdbx_seq_one_letter_code
_entity_poly.pdbx_strand_id
1 'polypeptide(L)'
;MEIYEDDDVETEEKIQEQKQVEEKPKLDVRRKRIRKLRKMLDLVVHASQCRSANCPYLNCRKVKGLFKHGQMCRTRATGGCSLCKKMWDLKNICGGGGHQ
;
A
#
# COMPACT_ATOMS: atom_id res chain seq x y z
N MET A 1 57.23 23.74 16.00
CA MET A 1 56.41 24.97 15.98
C MET A 1 56.19 25.21 14.50
N GLU A 2 55.04 24.91 13.91
CA GLU A 2 53.63 25.10 14.31
C GLU A 2 52.87 23.83 13.85
N ILE A 3 52.22 23.02 14.71
CA ILE A 3 50.83 23.13 15.21
C ILE A 3 49.90 24.01 14.35
N TYR A 4 49.23 23.41 13.37
CA TYR A 4 47.89 23.85 12.96
C TYR A 4 47.04 22.60 12.73
N GLU A 5 46.11 22.40 13.67
CA GLU A 5 45.02 21.45 13.60
C GLU A 5 44.07 21.92 12.49
N ASP A 6 43.95 21.15 11.42
CA ASP A 6 42.86 21.27 10.45
C ASP A 6 42.23 19.87 10.27
N ASP A 7 41.90 19.24 11.40
CA ASP A 7 40.81 18.27 11.43
C ASP A 7 39.50 19.08 11.55
N ASP A 8 38.48 18.67 10.80
CA ASP A 8 37.09 19.16 10.81
C ASP A 8 36.63 20.17 9.73
N VAL A 9 37.14 20.08 8.50
CA VAL A 9 36.25 20.28 7.33
C VAL A 9 36.06 18.95 6.62
N GLU A 10 35.27 18.09 7.25
CA GLU A 10 34.60 17.00 6.55
C GLU A 10 33.64 17.64 5.54
N THR A 11 34.19 17.94 4.37
CA THR A 11 33.66 18.78 3.29
C THR A 11 32.16 18.54 3.05
N GLU A 12 31.35 19.60 3.09
CA GLU A 12 29.90 19.57 2.88
C GLU A 12 29.46 18.82 1.60
N GLU A 13 30.33 18.72 0.60
CA GLU A 13 30.13 17.93 -0.62
C GLU A 13 29.99 16.42 -0.35
N LYS A 14 30.79 15.84 0.56
CA LYS A 14 30.68 14.42 0.95
C LYS A 14 29.39 14.17 1.74
N ILE A 15 28.97 15.12 2.55
CA ILE A 15 27.69 15.08 3.27
C ILE A 15 26.51 15.12 2.29
N GLN A 16 26.60 15.93 1.22
CA GLN A 16 25.58 16.00 0.18
C GLN A 16 25.50 14.72 -0.65
N GLU A 17 26.61 14.11 -1.04
CA GLU A 17 26.61 12.83 -1.75
C GLU A 17 26.06 11.69 -0.89
N GLN A 18 26.47 11.58 0.38
CA GLN A 18 25.91 10.59 1.30
C GLN A 18 24.40 10.79 1.51
N LYS A 19 23.92 12.03 1.65
CA LYS A 19 22.48 12.34 1.70
C LYS A 19 21.76 11.86 0.45
N GLN A 20 22.31 12.12 -0.74
CA GLN A 20 21.70 11.70 -2.00
C GLN A 20 21.65 10.17 -2.14
N VAL A 21 22.70 9.48 -1.70
CA VAL A 21 22.79 8.01 -1.71
C VAL A 21 21.79 7.38 -0.74
N GLU A 22 21.53 7.98 0.41
CA GLU A 22 20.50 7.50 1.34
C GLU A 22 19.06 7.90 0.96
N GLU A 23 18.87 9.08 0.36
CA GLU A 23 17.54 9.58 0.01
C GLU A 23 16.97 8.86 -1.23
N LYS A 24 17.82 8.53 -2.21
CA LYS A 24 17.42 7.78 -3.41
C LYS A 24 16.71 6.44 -3.12
N PRO A 25 17.22 5.54 -2.26
CA PRO A 25 16.51 4.31 -1.90
C PRO A 25 15.25 4.59 -1.07
N LYS A 26 15.26 5.59 -0.17
CA LYS A 26 14.06 5.99 0.60
C LYS A 26 12.93 6.45 -0.34
N LEU A 27 13.26 7.24 -1.37
CA LEU A 27 12.32 7.70 -2.39
C LEU A 27 11.84 6.55 -3.30
N ASP A 28 12.72 5.62 -3.69
CA ASP A 28 12.32 4.44 -4.50
C ASP A 28 11.36 3.53 -3.73
N VAL A 29 11.61 3.24 -2.46
CA VAL A 29 10.70 2.47 -1.59
C VAL A 29 9.33 3.15 -1.51
N ARG A 30 9.31 4.47 -1.29
CA ARG A 30 8.06 5.26 -1.27
C ARG A 30 7.33 5.22 -2.62
N ARG A 31 8.04 5.38 -3.74
CA ARG A 31 7.47 5.32 -5.11
C ARG A 31 6.89 3.94 -5.41
N LYS A 32 7.61 2.86 -5.07
CA LYS A 32 7.13 1.47 -5.18
C LYS A 32 5.85 1.24 -4.38
N ARG A 33 5.79 1.74 -3.15
CA ARG A 33 4.59 1.67 -2.29
C ARG A 33 3.40 2.38 -2.93
N ILE A 34 3.58 3.62 -3.39
CA ILE A 34 2.52 4.41 -4.05
C ILE A 34 2.03 3.71 -5.33
N ARG A 35 2.94 3.20 -6.17
CA ARG A 35 2.58 2.47 -7.40
C ARG A 35 1.75 1.23 -7.10
N LYS A 36 2.10 0.47 -6.05
CA LYS A 36 1.34 -0.70 -5.62
C LYS A 36 -0.06 -0.31 -5.16
N LEU A 37 -0.18 0.73 -4.35
CA LEU A 37 -1.47 1.24 -3.86
C LEU A 37 -2.39 1.70 -5.00
N ARG A 38 -1.86 2.43 -5.99
CA ARG A 38 -2.64 2.84 -7.18
C ARG A 38 -3.22 1.65 -7.93
N LYS A 39 -2.40 0.64 -8.23
CA LYS A 39 -2.87 -0.60 -8.88
C LYS A 39 -3.93 -1.33 -8.07
N MET A 40 -3.81 -1.34 -6.74
CA MET A 40 -4.81 -1.94 -5.86
C MET A 40 -6.12 -1.14 -5.88
N LEU A 41 -6.06 0.19 -5.84
CA LEU A 41 -7.23 1.05 -5.96
C LEU A 41 -7.95 0.84 -7.29
N ASP A 42 -7.20 0.86 -8.40
CA ASP A 42 -7.75 0.64 -9.75
C ASP A 42 -8.47 -0.71 -9.83
N LEU A 43 -7.89 -1.75 -9.23
CA LEU A 43 -8.49 -3.08 -9.18
C LEU A 43 -9.79 -3.09 -8.38
N VAL A 44 -9.84 -2.40 -7.24
CA VAL A 44 -11.04 -2.31 -6.39
C VAL A 44 -12.15 -1.55 -7.10
N VAL A 45 -11.83 -0.41 -7.73
CA VAL A 45 -12.76 0.39 -8.53
C VAL A 45 -13.30 -0.41 -9.72
N HIS A 46 -12.41 -1.10 -10.44
CA HIS A 46 -12.83 -1.97 -11.54
C HIS A 46 -13.75 -3.09 -11.05
N ALA A 47 -13.40 -3.77 -9.95
CA ALA A 47 -14.18 -4.89 -9.44
C ALA A 47 -15.58 -4.48 -8.97
N SER A 48 -15.77 -3.26 -8.45
CA SER A 48 -17.08 -2.74 -8.01
C SER A 48 -17.99 -2.36 -9.18
N GLN A 49 -17.42 -1.89 -10.30
CA GLN A 49 -18.20 -1.47 -11.48
C GLN A 49 -18.36 -2.58 -12.51
N CYS A 50 -17.44 -3.55 -12.55
CA CYS A 50 -17.44 -4.61 -13.55
C CYS A 50 -18.62 -5.57 -13.32
N ARG A 51 -19.56 -5.66 -14.25
CA ARG A 51 -20.70 -6.59 -14.19
C ARG A 51 -20.44 -7.96 -14.81
N SER A 52 -19.34 -8.12 -15.56
CA SER A 52 -18.99 -9.40 -16.19
C SER A 52 -18.66 -10.46 -15.14
N ALA A 53 -19.35 -11.61 -15.20
CA ALA A 53 -19.05 -12.78 -14.39
C ALA A 53 -17.69 -13.39 -14.77
N ASN A 54 -17.36 -13.38 -16.07
CA ASN A 54 -16.15 -13.94 -16.66
C ASN A 54 -15.15 -12.83 -17.03
N CYS A 55 -14.85 -11.94 -16.07
CA CYS A 55 -13.85 -10.91 -16.30
C CYS A 55 -12.48 -11.54 -16.61
N PRO A 56 -11.78 -11.14 -17.70
CA PRO A 56 -10.49 -11.71 -18.08
C PRO A 56 -9.43 -11.49 -16.98
N TYR A 57 -9.56 -10.41 -16.22
CA TYR A 57 -8.69 -10.13 -15.08
C TYR A 57 -9.00 -11.05 -13.90
N LEU A 58 -8.10 -12.00 -13.64
CA LEU A 58 -8.21 -12.94 -12.51
C LEU A 58 -8.35 -12.20 -11.16
N ASN A 59 -7.62 -11.11 -10.99
CA ASN A 59 -7.67 -10.31 -9.77
C ASN A 59 -9.05 -9.66 -9.56
N CYS A 60 -9.73 -9.26 -10.63
CA CYS A 60 -11.10 -8.73 -10.54
C CYS A 60 -12.05 -9.80 -10.01
N ARG A 61 -11.96 -11.03 -10.55
CA ARG A 61 -12.77 -12.17 -10.09
C ARG A 61 -12.53 -12.49 -8.61
N LYS A 62 -11.27 -12.45 -8.15
CA LYS A 62 -10.92 -12.65 -6.73
C LYS A 62 -11.54 -11.58 -5.83
N VAL A 63 -11.40 -10.30 -6.18
CA VAL A 63 -11.96 -9.18 -5.39
C VAL A 63 -13.49 -9.22 -5.36
N LYS A 64 -14.13 -9.54 -6.50
CA LYS A 64 -15.59 -9.79 -6.55
C LYS A 64 -16.03 -10.93 -5.64
N GLY A 65 -15.26 -12.02 -5.58
CA GLY A 65 -15.52 -13.13 -4.67
C GLY A 65 -15.49 -12.70 -3.20
N LEU A 66 -14.54 -11.84 -2.82
CA LEU A 66 -14.48 -11.27 -1.46
C LEU A 66 -15.70 -10.40 -1.15
N PHE A 67 -16.14 -9.55 -2.08
CA PHE A 67 -17.34 -8.73 -1.89
C PHE A 67 -18.62 -9.57 -1.77
N LYS A 68 -18.81 -10.56 -2.65
CA LYS A 68 -19.94 -11.51 -2.55
C LYS A 68 -19.91 -12.28 -1.22
N HIS A 69 -18.74 -12.71 -0.80
CA HIS A 69 -18.56 -13.37 0.48
C HIS A 69 -19.00 -12.46 1.64
N GLY A 70 -18.53 -11.21 1.70
CA GLY A 70 -18.90 -10.29 2.78
C GLY A 70 -20.41 -9.98 2.84
N GLN A 71 -21.13 -10.07 1.72
CA GLN A 71 -22.59 -9.93 1.66
C GLN A 71 -23.33 -11.15 2.23
N MET A 72 -22.77 -12.35 2.08
CA MET A 72 -23.44 -13.61 2.44
C MET A 72 -22.87 -14.28 3.69
N CYS A 73 -21.77 -13.77 4.25
CA CYS A 73 -21.05 -14.41 5.35
C CYS A 73 -21.73 -14.18 6.70
N ARG A 74 -22.36 -15.23 7.25
CA ARG A 74 -22.96 -15.23 8.59
C ARG A 74 -21.93 -15.23 9.72
N THR A 75 -20.75 -15.83 9.50
CA THR A 75 -19.63 -15.86 10.45
C THR A 75 -19.03 -14.47 10.72
N ARG A 76 -19.36 -13.46 9.90
CA ARG A 76 -19.05 -12.06 10.19
C ARG A 76 -19.76 -11.58 11.46
N ALA A 77 -21.00 -12.01 11.70
CA ALA A 77 -21.75 -11.63 12.90
C ALA A 77 -21.10 -12.16 14.18
N THR A 78 -20.35 -13.27 14.09
CA THR A 78 -19.60 -13.87 15.20
C THR A 78 -18.09 -13.51 15.19
N GLY A 79 -17.64 -12.66 14.26
CA GLY A 79 -16.29 -12.08 14.28
C GLY A 79 -15.12 -12.98 13.80
N GLY A 80 -15.38 -14.21 13.31
CA GLY A 80 -14.33 -15.21 13.07
C GLY A 80 -13.83 -15.39 11.64
N CYS A 81 -14.35 -14.65 10.64
CA CYS A 81 -14.05 -14.96 9.24
C CYS A 81 -12.81 -14.24 8.66
N SER A 82 -11.80 -15.02 8.27
CA SER A 82 -10.55 -14.53 7.67
C SER A 82 -10.73 -13.89 6.28
N LEU A 83 -11.77 -14.27 5.52
CA LEU A 83 -12.08 -13.67 4.21
C LEU A 83 -12.78 -12.32 4.37
N CYS A 84 -13.69 -12.18 5.34
CA CYS A 84 -14.29 -10.90 5.71
C CYS A 84 -13.24 -9.89 6.16
N LYS A 85 -12.25 -10.32 6.96
CA LYS A 85 -11.13 -9.47 7.38
C LYS A 85 -10.38 -8.90 6.18
N LYS A 86 -9.97 -9.77 5.24
CA LYS A 86 -9.29 -9.37 4.00
C LYS A 86 -10.13 -8.43 3.13
N MET A 87 -11.44 -8.65 3.05
CA MET A 87 -12.34 -7.77 2.29
C MET A 87 -12.38 -6.36 2.89
N TRP A 88 -12.50 -6.25 4.21
CA TRP A 88 -12.52 -4.97 4.90
C TRP A 88 -11.19 -4.23 4.77
N ASP A 89 -10.07 -4.93 4.93
CA ASP A 89 -8.74 -4.35 4.72
C ASP A 89 -8.57 -3.76 3.31
N LEU A 90 -9.23 -4.33 2.29
CA LEU A 90 -9.25 -3.81 0.92
C LEU A 90 -10.17 -2.58 0.74
N LYS A 91 -11.24 -2.46 1.54
CA LYS A 91 -12.21 -1.35 1.45
C LYS A 91 -11.72 -0.10 2.21
N ASN A 92 -10.86 -0.24 3.21
CA ASN A 92 -10.44 0.83 4.12
C ASN A 92 -9.52 1.92 3.53
N ILE A 93 -9.61 2.20 2.21
CA ILE A 93 -8.89 3.31 1.56
C ILE A 93 -9.74 4.61 1.55
N CYS A 94 -11.06 4.53 1.73
CA CYS A 94 -11.91 5.71 2.04
C CYS A 94 -13.11 5.28 2.89
N GLY A 95 -13.25 5.84 4.09
CA GLY A 95 -14.44 5.73 4.94
C GLY A 95 -14.21 4.93 6.22
N GLY A 96 -14.04 5.65 7.33
CA GLY A 96 -14.12 5.08 8.68
C GLY A 96 -15.52 4.55 9.01
N GLY A 97 -15.57 3.64 10.00
CA GLY A 97 -16.78 3.18 10.71
C GLY A 97 -17.75 2.36 9.85
N GLY A 98 -17.99 1.06 10.08
CA GLY A 98 -18.45 0.51 11.35
C GLY A 98 -19.81 1.14 11.68
N HIS A 99 -20.90 0.76 11.01
CA HIS A 99 -21.84 -0.22 11.55
C HIS A 99 -21.96 -0.16 13.08
N GLN A 100 -22.80 0.74 13.56
CA GLN A 100 -23.90 0.46 14.49
C GLN A 100 -25.13 1.18 13.94
#